data_AF-A0AA39ZQZ0-F1
#
_entry.id   AF-A0AA39ZQZ0-F1
#
_cell.length_a   1.000
_cell.length_b   1.000
_cell.length_c   1.000
_cell.angle_alpha   90.00
_cell.angle_beta   90.00
_cell.angle_gamma   90.00
#
_symmetry.space_group_name_H-M   'P 1'
#
loop_
_entity.id
_entity.type
_entity.pdbx_description
1 polymer ?
#
loop_
_entity_poly.entity_id
_entity_poly.type
_entity_poly.pdbx_seq_one_letter_code
_entity_poly.pdbx_strand_id
1 'polypeptide(L)'
;MLESLPLELLCDMFTSLDIGSILNLRHVSRRLREAAGAVPAYVFATEHGLDAVLALFWSGLGPHFTLHDLDNALRTENCAVPRCDRFGHFVFLPTLKRVCFGCLGHQREFSFLLLGRVDIAESHSSEKSGLVHVMHTLPGFYSEDKTAYHKQRHHIVAGLDSVKPRDPDQGHYGWPCRFRYLAAIALPFLECSGSQVRSHHTVFCNRCSG
;
A
#
# COMPACT_ATOMS: atom_id res chain seq x y z
N MET A 1 -28.71 15.83 8.70
CA MET A 1 -28.89 14.42 8.28
C MET A 1 -27.64 13.56 8.52
N LEU A 2 -26.41 14.10 8.49
CA LEU A 2 -25.22 13.45 9.11
C LEU A 2 -25.03 13.84 10.59
N GLU A 3 -25.48 15.04 10.99
CA GLU A 3 -25.45 15.53 12.39
C GLU A 3 -26.34 14.73 13.36
N SER A 4 -27.23 13.88 12.84
CA SER A 4 -28.13 13.03 13.64
C SER A 4 -27.64 11.59 13.76
N LEU A 5 -26.50 11.26 13.13
CA LEU A 5 -25.94 9.91 13.18
C LEU A 5 -25.03 9.81 14.41
N PRO A 6 -25.24 8.84 15.32
CA PRO A 6 -24.33 8.57 16.42
C PRO A 6 -22.90 8.37 15.93
N LEU A 7 -21.93 8.81 16.73
CA LEU A 7 -20.50 8.69 16.42
C LEU A 7 -20.10 7.24 16.11
N GLU A 8 -20.70 6.27 16.81
CA GLU A 8 -20.47 4.83 16.60
C GLU A 8 -20.74 4.40 15.17
N LEU A 9 -21.89 4.81 14.60
CA LEU A 9 -22.23 4.49 13.21
C LEU A 9 -21.31 5.22 12.22
N LEU A 10 -20.89 6.44 12.52
CA LEU A 10 -19.88 7.14 11.71
C LEU A 10 -18.55 6.38 11.74
N CYS A 11 -18.10 5.93 12.90
CA CYS A 11 -16.89 5.14 13.05
C CYS A 11 -16.97 3.85 12.22
N ASP A 12 -18.05 3.08 12.34
CA ASP A 12 -18.23 1.83 11.58
C ASP A 12 -18.25 2.08 10.06
N MET A 13 -18.98 3.11 9.63
CA MET A 13 -19.04 3.50 8.23
C MET A 13 -17.67 3.90 7.69
N PHE A 14 -16.98 4.84 8.33
CA PHE A 14 -15.69 5.32 7.84
C PHE A 14 -14.58 4.28 7.93
N THR A 15 -14.63 3.38 8.92
CA THR A 15 -13.64 2.32 9.09
C THR A 15 -13.78 1.24 8.01
N SER A 16 -15.01 0.99 7.53
CA SER A 16 -15.29 0.02 6.47
C SER A 16 -15.18 0.56 5.05
N LEU A 17 -15.12 1.89 4.87
CA LEU A 17 -14.92 2.50 3.56
C LEU A 17 -13.50 2.32 3.06
N ASP A 18 -13.37 2.14 1.74
CA ASP A 18 -12.09 2.17 1.07
C ASP A 18 -11.48 3.58 1.09
N ILE A 19 -10.14 3.64 1.09
CA ILE A 19 -9.40 4.90 1.17
C ILE A 19 -9.77 5.85 0.03
N GLY A 20 -10.01 5.32 -1.17
CA GLY A 20 -10.46 6.10 -2.32
C GLY A 20 -11.79 6.80 -2.06
N SER A 21 -12.79 6.06 -1.59
CA SER A 21 -14.10 6.56 -1.21
C SER A 21 -14.00 7.61 -0.09
N ILE A 22 -13.21 7.37 0.96
CA ILE A 22 -13.04 8.35 2.05
C ILE A 22 -12.48 9.67 1.51
N LEU A 23 -11.41 9.61 0.72
CA LEU A 23 -10.79 10.82 0.14
C LEU A 23 -11.74 11.57 -0.80
N ASN A 24 -12.51 10.84 -1.61
CA ASN A 24 -13.50 11.42 -2.51
C ASN A 24 -14.66 12.08 -1.74
N LEU A 25 -15.23 11.39 -0.73
CA LEU A 25 -16.32 11.91 0.10
C LEU A 25 -15.90 13.19 0.82
N ARG A 26 -14.67 13.23 1.34
CA ARG A 26 -14.08 14.43 1.94
C ARG A 26 -13.90 15.57 0.95
N HIS A 27 -13.62 15.27 -0.31
CA HIS A 27 -13.42 16.29 -1.34
C HIS A 27 -14.75 16.94 -1.76
N VAL A 28 -15.80 16.14 -1.93
CA VAL A 28 -17.10 16.61 -2.47
C VAL A 28 -18.04 17.21 -1.42
N SER A 29 -17.82 16.95 -0.12
CA SER A 29 -18.71 17.43 0.94
C SER A 29 -17.93 17.90 2.17
N ARG A 30 -18.09 19.19 2.52
CA ARG A 30 -17.53 19.75 3.76
C ARG A 30 -18.03 18.99 5.01
N ARG A 31 -19.31 18.60 5.02
CA ARG A 31 -19.90 17.85 6.13
C ARG A 31 -19.28 16.47 6.31
N LEU A 32 -19.04 15.75 5.21
CA LEU A 32 -18.37 14.44 5.28
C LEU A 32 -16.90 14.57 5.66
N ARG A 33 -16.28 15.70 5.31
CA ARG A 33 -14.92 16.03 5.78
C ARG A 33 -14.85 16.23 7.28
N GLU A 34 -15.79 17.00 7.83
CA GLU A 34 -15.92 17.21 9.28
C GLU A 34 -16.22 15.88 9.99
N ALA A 35 -17.15 15.07 9.47
CA ALA A 35 -17.48 13.76 10.02
C ALA A 35 -16.29 12.79 10.00
N ALA A 36 -15.52 12.72 8.90
CA ALA A 36 -14.30 11.92 8.83
C ALA A 36 -13.27 12.37 9.88
N GLY A 37 -13.13 13.68 10.09
CA GLY A 37 -12.26 14.25 11.11
C GLY A 37 -12.70 13.97 12.55
N ALA A 38 -13.94 13.52 12.77
CA ALA A 38 -14.41 13.08 14.07
C ALA A 38 -14.15 11.58 14.34
N VAL A 39 -13.74 10.81 13.32
CA VAL A 39 -13.50 9.37 13.44
C VAL A 39 -12.05 9.13 13.87
N PRO A 40 -11.80 8.51 15.05
CA PRO A 40 -10.45 8.34 15.58
C PRO A 40 -9.53 7.54 14.65
N ALA A 41 -10.03 6.48 14.02
CA ALA A 41 -9.27 5.67 13.08
C ALA A 41 -8.78 6.48 11.88
N TYR A 42 -9.60 7.43 11.40
CA TYR A 42 -9.26 8.26 10.25
C TYR A 42 -8.19 9.28 10.64
N VAL A 43 -8.41 9.97 11.77
CA VAL A 43 -7.44 10.90 12.34
C VAL A 43 -6.09 10.21 12.53
N PHE A 44 -6.09 9.06 13.20
CA PHE A 44 -4.91 8.25 13.48
C PHE A 44 -4.16 7.84 12.19
N ALA A 45 -4.88 7.34 11.18
CA ALA A 45 -4.28 6.97 9.90
C ALA A 45 -3.69 8.18 9.17
N THR A 46 -4.32 9.36 9.24
CA THR A 46 -3.78 10.58 8.63
C THR A 46 -2.67 11.25 9.43
N GLU A 47 -2.60 11.04 10.75
CA GLU A 47 -1.53 11.59 11.59
C GLU A 47 -0.26 10.76 11.49
N HIS A 48 -0.38 9.44 11.41
CA HIS A 48 0.78 8.54 11.47
C HIS A 48 1.04 7.77 10.17
N GLY A 49 0.06 7.68 9.27
CA GLY A 49 0.14 6.89 8.04
C GLY A 49 -0.22 7.67 6.78
N LEU A 50 -0.17 9.01 6.81
CA LEU A 50 -0.54 9.86 5.67
C LEU A 50 0.17 9.43 4.38
N ASP A 51 1.46 9.13 4.50
CA ASP A 51 2.29 8.66 3.39
C ASP A 51 1.70 7.40 2.73
N ALA A 52 1.21 6.43 3.51
CA ALA A 52 0.54 5.26 2.96
C ALA A 52 -0.85 5.58 2.40
N VAL A 53 -1.64 6.44 3.05
CA VAL A 53 -2.93 6.90 2.51
C VAL A 53 -2.73 7.51 1.12
N LEU A 54 -1.77 8.43 1.00
CA LEU A 54 -1.43 9.08 -0.25
C LEU A 54 -0.83 8.10 -1.25
N ALA A 55 0.05 7.20 -0.82
CA ALA A 55 0.63 6.21 -1.72
C ALA A 55 -0.42 5.27 -2.31
N LEU A 56 -1.41 4.83 -1.52
CA LEU A 56 -2.51 4.01 -2.00
C LEU A 56 -3.40 4.78 -2.97
N PHE A 57 -3.76 6.01 -2.64
CA PHE A 57 -4.53 6.87 -3.53
C PHE A 57 -3.79 7.13 -4.86
N TRP A 58 -2.56 7.62 -4.78
CA TRP A 58 -1.76 7.98 -5.94
C TRP A 58 -1.25 6.80 -6.74
N SER A 59 -1.30 5.57 -6.23
CA SER A 59 -0.94 4.38 -7.01
C SER A 59 -2.15 3.70 -7.64
N GLY A 60 -3.36 4.20 -7.37
CA GLY A 60 -4.61 3.62 -7.84
C GLY A 60 -5.12 2.46 -6.99
N LEU A 61 -4.51 2.22 -5.82
CA LEU A 61 -4.89 1.16 -4.89
C LEU A 61 -5.92 1.58 -3.85
N GLY A 62 -6.27 2.87 -3.79
CA GLY A 62 -7.25 3.42 -2.84
C GLY A 62 -8.57 2.62 -2.75
N PRO A 63 -9.18 2.16 -3.86
CA PRO A 63 -10.41 1.37 -3.85
C PRO A 63 -10.30 -0.05 -3.29
N HIS A 64 -9.07 -0.54 -3.06
CA HIS A 64 -8.83 -1.93 -2.67
C HIS A 64 -8.59 -2.13 -1.18
N PHE A 65 -8.33 -1.04 -0.44
CA PHE A 65 -7.98 -1.10 0.97
C PHE A 65 -8.85 -0.15 1.76
N THR A 66 -9.37 -0.67 2.87
CA THR A 66 -10.16 0.10 3.83
C THR A 66 -9.25 0.86 4.79
N LEU A 67 -9.86 1.79 5.52
CA LEU A 67 -9.19 2.43 6.64
C LEU A 67 -8.79 1.42 7.72
N HIS A 68 -9.61 0.39 7.94
CA HIS A 68 -9.30 -0.72 8.85
C HIS A 68 -8.02 -1.47 8.44
N ASP A 69 -7.88 -1.79 7.15
CA ASP A 69 -6.69 -2.48 6.64
C ASP A 69 -5.41 -1.68 6.91
N LEU A 70 -5.49 -0.35 6.74
CA LEU A 70 -4.36 0.54 7.01
C LEU A 70 -4.05 0.65 8.51
N ASP A 71 -5.06 0.75 9.38
CA ASP A 71 -4.86 0.76 10.83
C ASP A 71 -4.20 -0.54 11.30
N ASN A 72 -4.63 -1.70 10.77
CA ASN A 72 -4.00 -2.99 11.02
C ASN A 72 -2.53 -3.01 10.58
N ALA A 73 -2.21 -2.45 9.41
CA ALA A 73 -0.83 -2.35 8.93
C ALA A 73 0.03 -1.40 9.78
N LEU A 74 -0.53 -0.34 10.35
CA LEU A 74 0.17 0.58 11.26
C LEU A 74 0.49 -0.08 12.62
N ARG A 75 -0.38 -0.98 13.09
CA ARG A 75 -0.26 -1.71 14.36
C ARG A 75 0.48 -3.04 14.24
N THR A 76 0.83 -3.46 13.02
CA THR A 76 1.67 -4.65 12.82
C THR A 76 3.13 -4.25 12.99
N GLU A 77 3.90 -5.00 13.77
CA GLU A 77 5.34 -4.76 13.92
C GLU A 77 6.17 -5.61 12.95
N ASN A 78 5.80 -6.89 12.86
CA ASN A 78 6.62 -7.93 12.27
C ASN A 78 6.49 -8.01 10.74
N CYS A 79 7.52 -8.54 10.11
CA CYS A 79 7.49 -8.95 8.71
C CYS A 79 6.42 -10.03 8.48
N ALA A 80 5.64 -9.90 7.42
CA ALA A 80 4.57 -10.84 7.09
C ALA A 80 5.06 -12.21 6.59
N VAL A 81 6.35 -12.35 6.29
CA VAL A 81 6.93 -13.59 5.75
C VAL A 81 7.05 -14.64 6.84
N PRO A 82 6.57 -15.87 6.63
CA PRO A 82 6.73 -16.95 7.60
C PRO A 82 8.20 -17.19 7.94
N ARG A 83 8.51 -17.38 9.24
CA ARG A 83 9.87 -17.59 9.78
C ARG A 83 10.80 -16.38 9.65
N CYS A 84 10.25 -15.17 9.46
CA CYS A 84 11.01 -13.93 9.50
C CYS A 84 10.65 -13.13 10.76
N ASP A 85 11.51 -13.18 11.77
CA ASP A 85 11.30 -12.46 13.04
C ASP A 85 11.90 -11.04 13.02
N ARG A 86 11.92 -10.39 11.84
CA ARG A 86 12.47 -9.05 11.66
C ARG A 86 11.34 -8.01 11.61
N PHE A 87 11.65 -6.81 12.06
CA PHE A 87 10.76 -5.65 11.93
C PHE A 87 10.39 -5.38 10.46
N GLY A 88 9.10 -5.18 10.21
CA GLY A 88 8.55 -4.87 8.90
C GLY A 88 8.68 -3.38 8.59
N HIS A 89 9.82 -2.96 8.06
CA HIS A 89 10.13 -1.55 7.81
C HIS A 89 9.30 -0.90 6.69
N PHE A 90 8.81 -1.71 5.76
CA PHE A 90 8.05 -1.25 4.61
C PHE A 90 6.67 -1.87 4.62
N VAL A 91 5.74 -1.21 3.93
CA VAL A 91 4.50 -1.84 3.47
C VAL A 91 4.57 -2.05 1.97
N PHE A 92 4.34 -3.29 1.55
CA PHE A 92 4.15 -3.62 0.15
C PHE A 92 2.73 -3.20 -0.25
N LEU A 93 2.63 -2.14 -1.04
CA LEU A 93 1.37 -1.48 -1.37
C LEU A 93 0.32 -2.44 -1.97
N PRO A 94 0.66 -3.36 -2.89
CA PRO A 94 -0.33 -4.25 -3.48
C PRO A 94 -1.00 -5.22 -2.51
N THR A 95 -0.44 -5.50 -1.34
CA THR A 95 -1.09 -6.40 -0.36
C THR A 95 -1.28 -5.75 1.00
N LEU A 96 -0.85 -4.50 1.15
CA LEU A 96 -0.76 -3.76 2.41
C LEU A 96 -0.04 -4.52 3.55
N LYS A 97 0.85 -5.46 3.20
CA LYS A 97 1.58 -6.27 4.19
C LYS A 97 2.88 -5.60 4.58
N ARG A 98 3.20 -5.62 5.87
CA ARG A 98 4.51 -5.20 6.35
C ARG A 98 5.59 -6.20 5.99
N VAL A 99 6.76 -5.71 5.62
CA VAL A 99 7.88 -6.52 5.16
C VAL A 99 9.21 -5.87 5.52
N CYS A 100 10.18 -6.68 5.95
CA CYS A 100 11.53 -6.20 6.21
C CYS A 100 12.31 -5.97 4.90
N PHE A 101 13.38 -5.17 4.94
CA PHE A 101 14.21 -4.88 3.77
C PHE A 101 14.68 -6.13 3.02
N GLY A 102 15.17 -7.13 3.77
CA GLY A 102 15.68 -8.38 3.20
C GLY A 102 14.59 -9.18 2.50
N CYS A 103 13.41 -9.31 3.11
CA CYS A 103 12.31 -10.07 2.52
C CYS A 103 11.73 -9.39 1.28
N LEU A 104 11.59 -8.07 1.28
CA LEU A 104 11.11 -7.31 0.13
C LEU A 104 11.99 -7.56 -1.11
N GLY A 105 13.32 -7.57 -0.93
CA GLY A 105 14.27 -7.80 -2.01
C GLY A 105 14.33 -9.25 -2.54
N HIS A 106 13.92 -10.25 -1.75
CA HIS A 106 14.19 -11.66 -2.07
C HIS A 106 12.94 -12.55 -2.21
N GLN A 107 11.85 -12.25 -1.51
CA GLN A 107 10.67 -13.13 -1.50
C GLN A 107 9.80 -12.92 -2.74
N ARG A 108 9.34 -14.01 -3.37
CA ARG A 108 8.55 -13.93 -4.61
C ARG A 108 7.21 -13.24 -4.41
N GLU A 109 6.61 -13.35 -3.23
CA GLU A 109 5.32 -12.72 -2.89
C GLU A 109 5.33 -11.18 -2.99
N PHE A 110 6.50 -10.54 -2.87
CA PHE A 110 6.67 -9.08 -3.05
C PHE A 110 7.24 -8.71 -4.42
N SER A 111 7.02 -9.56 -5.42
CA SER A 111 7.37 -9.30 -6.80
C SER A 111 6.16 -8.81 -7.58
N PHE A 112 6.41 -8.14 -8.69
CA PHE A 112 5.38 -7.67 -9.62
C PHE A 112 5.89 -7.77 -11.06
N LEU A 113 4.98 -7.72 -12.03
CA LEU A 113 5.29 -7.63 -13.46
C LEU A 113 4.83 -6.29 -14.02
N LEU A 114 5.46 -5.82 -15.09
CA LEU A 114 4.88 -4.75 -15.90
C LEU A 114 3.60 -5.24 -16.55
N LEU A 115 2.54 -4.43 -16.53
CA LEU A 115 1.27 -4.75 -17.18
C LEU A 115 1.46 -5.05 -18.67
N GLY A 116 2.35 -4.33 -19.37
CA GLY A 116 2.67 -4.59 -20.77
C GLY A 116 3.39 -5.91 -21.06
N ARG A 117 3.82 -6.63 -20.01
CA ARG A 117 4.45 -7.96 -20.09
C ARG A 117 3.54 -9.08 -19.57
N VAL A 118 2.28 -8.78 -19.31
CA VAL A 118 1.28 -9.76 -18.89
C VAL A 118 0.45 -10.18 -20.10
N ASP A 119 0.20 -11.48 -20.25
CA ASP A 119 -0.79 -11.98 -21.20
C ASP A 119 -2.19 -11.91 -20.59
N ILE A 120 -2.91 -10.84 -20.91
CA ILE A 120 -4.24 -10.55 -20.37
C ILE A 120 -5.28 -11.58 -20.87
N ALA A 121 -5.04 -12.21 -22.02
CA ALA A 121 -5.95 -13.19 -22.63
C ALA A 121 -6.15 -14.47 -21.79
N GLU A 122 -5.18 -14.86 -20.95
CA GLU A 122 -5.30 -16.02 -20.05
C GLU A 122 -5.59 -15.64 -18.58
N SER A 123 -5.80 -14.35 -18.29
CA SER A 123 -6.11 -13.88 -16.92
C SER A 123 -7.58 -14.06 -16.53
N HIS A 124 -8.39 -14.64 -17.43
CA HIS A 124 -9.76 -15.05 -17.12
C HIS A 124 -9.80 -16.46 -16.56
N SER A 125 -10.53 -16.63 -15.47
CA SER A 125 -10.95 -17.91 -14.85
C SER A 125 -9.90 -18.69 -14.06
N SER A 126 -9.76 -18.35 -12.77
CA SER A 126 -9.88 -19.40 -11.75
C SER A 126 -10.36 -18.76 -10.46
N GLU A 127 -11.41 -19.34 -9.89
CA GLU A 127 -12.10 -18.99 -8.64
C GLU A 127 -11.24 -19.23 -7.38
N LYS A 128 -9.92 -19.05 -7.50
CA LYS A 128 -8.95 -19.01 -6.40
C LYS A 128 -8.35 -17.61 -6.38
N SER A 129 -8.99 -16.76 -5.60
CA SER A 129 -8.76 -15.32 -5.43
C SER A 129 -7.32 -14.98 -5.01
N GLY A 130 -6.39 -14.97 -5.95
CA GLY A 130 -5.22 -14.12 -5.86
C GLY A 130 -5.65 -12.71 -6.23
N LEU A 131 -5.59 -11.77 -5.29
CA LEU A 131 -5.90 -10.36 -5.54
C LEU A 131 -4.89 -9.79 -6.55
N VAL A 132 -5.28 -9.75 -7.82
CA VAL A 132 -4.49 -9.12 -8.89
C VAL A 132 -4.74 -7.63 -8.83
N HIS A 133 -3.83 -6.90 -8.21
CA HIS A 133 -3.89 -5.45 -8.15
C HIS A 133 -3.03 -4.83 -9.24
N VAL A 134 -3.67 -4.03 -10.09
CA VAL A 134 -2.97 -3.13 -11.00
C VAL A 134 -2.69 -1.84 -10.23
N MET A 135 -1.42 -1.46 -10.13
CA MET A 135 -1.03 -0.16 -9.58
C MET A 135 -0.10 0.56 -10.55
N HIS A 136 0.01 1.87 -10.38
CA HIS A 136 1.10 2.61 -11.01
C HIS A 136 2.17 2.98 -10.00
N THR A 137 3.43 2.83 -10.40
CA THR A 137 4.57 3.19 -9.55
C THR A 137 4.57 4.69 -9.29
N LEU A 138 4.95 5.06 -8.07
CA LEU A 138 5.09 6.45 -7.71
C LEU A 138 6.49 6.96 -8.07
N PRO A 139 6.66 8.26 -8.38
CA PRO A 139 7.98 8.84 -8.52
C PRO A 139 8.61 9.08 -7.15
N GLY A 140 9.92 8.84 -7.02
CA GLY A 140 10.60 8.92 -5.73
C GLY A 140 11.98 8.29 -5.69
N PHE A 141 12.55 8.26 -4.49
CA PHE A 141 13.81 7.59 -4.19
C PHE A 141 13.52 6.20 -3.63
N TYR A 142 14.03 5.18 -4.32
CA TYR A 142 13.75 3.77 -4.03
C TYR A 142 15.03 2.97 -3.75
N SER A 143 16.10 3.67 -3.39
CA SER A 143 17.37 3.10 -2.98
C SER A 143 17.74 3.63 -1.59
N GLU A 144 18.42 2.81 -0.79
CA GLU A 144 18.79 3.18 0.59
C GLU A 144 19.70 4.42 0.63
N ASP A 145 20.56 4.55 -0.36
CA ASP A 145 21.52 5.65 -0.52
C ASP A 145 20.90 6.92 -1.16
N LYS A 146 19.61 6.91 -1.53
CA LYS A 146 18.92 8.00 -2.24
C LYS A 146 19.63 8.44 -3.53
N THR A 147 20.48 7.60 -4.13
CA THR A 147 21.21 7.94 -5.35
C THR A 147 20.37 7.72 -6.61
N ALA A 148 19.38 6.82 -6.55
CA ALA A 148 18.55 6.46 -7.67
C ALA A 148 17.14 7.07 -7.55
N TYR A 149 16.93 8.19 -8.26
CA TYR A 149 15.60 8.78 -8.44
C TYR A 149 14.85 8.10 -9.59
N HIS A 150 13.65 7.61 -9.31
CA HIS A 150 12.77 7.04 -10.31
C HIS A 150 11.71 8.06 -10.73
N LYS A 151 11.82 8.56 -11.97
CA LYS A 151 10.87 9.54 -12.54
C LYS A 151 9.69 8.89 -13.26
N GLN A 152 9.92 7.75 -13.90
CA GLN A 152 8.95 7.12 -14.78
C GLN A 152 7.79 6.51 -13.98
N ARG A 153 6.62 6.44 -14.59
CA ARG A 153 5.47 5.72 -14.04
C ARG A 153 5.26 4.45 -14.83
N HIS A 154 5.21 3.33 -14.14
CA HIS A 154 4.94 2.03 -14.74
C HIS A 154 3.64 1.49 -14.20
N HIS A 155 2.81 0.94 -15.07
CA HIS A 155 1.71 0.08 -14.66
C HIS A 155 2.27 -1.30 -14.34
N ILE A 156 2.05 -1.74 -13.12
CA ILE A 156 2.53 -3.02 -12.62
C ILE A 156 1.36 -3.83 -12.06
N VAL A 157 1.56 -5.14 -12.04
CA VAL A 157 0.59 -6.13 -11.57
C VAL A 157 1.28 -6.99 -10.51
N ALA A 158 0.68 -7.07 -9.33
CA ALA A 158 1.07 -7.98 -8.26
C ALA A 158 0.15 -9.22 -8.23
N GLY A 159 0.54 -10.28 -7.51
CA GLY A 159 -0.22 -11.54 -7.46
C GLY A 159 0.23 -12.55 -8.52
N LEU A 160 1.54 -12.77 -8.60
CA LEU A 160 2.18 -13.50 -9.69
C LEU A 160 1.88 -15.00 -9.74
N ASP A 161 1.36 -15.58 -8.66
CA ASP A 161 0.87 -16.96 -8.69
C ASP A 161 -0.33 -17.13 -9.62
N SER A 162 -1.03 -16.02 -9.93
CA SER A 162 -2.21 -15.99 -10.80
C SER A 162 -1.95 -15.34 -12.16
N VAL A 163 -0.72 -14.86 -12.44
CA VAL A 163 -0.42 -14.07 -13.64
C VAL A 163 0.80 -14.63 -14.36
N LYS A 164 0.60 -15.10 -15.59
CA LYS A 164 1.69 -15.59 -16.45
C LYS A 164 2.37 -14.43 -17.21
N PRO A 165 3.71 -14.39 -17.26
CA PRO A 165 4.43 -13.46 -18.12
C PRO A 165 4.25 -13.85 -19.59
N ARG A 166 4.21 -12.84 -20.47
CA ARG A 166 4.11 -13.00 -21.92
C ARG A 166 5.29 -13.70 -22.58
N ASP A 167 6.45 -13.65 -21.92
CA ASP A 167 7.67 -14.34 -22.36
C ASP A 167 8.36 -14.92 -21.11
N PRO A 168 8.26 -16.23 -20.87
CA PRO A 168 8.85 -16.87 -19.70
C PRO A 168 10.37 -17.08 -19.82
N ASP A 169 10.93 -17.04 -21.03
CA ASP A 169 12.35 -17.35 -21.30
C ASP A 169 13.27 -16.15 -21.06
N GLN A 170 12.71 -14.93 -20.98
CA GLN A 170 13.40 -13.74 -20.48
C GLN A 170 13.41 -13.73 -18.94
N GLY A 171 14.25 -14.60 -18.37
CA GLY A 171 14.70 -14.71 -16.97
C GLY A 171 13.96 -13.90 -15.90
N HIS A 172 13.29 -14.61 -14.99
CA HIS A 172 12.84 -14.16 -13.66
C HIS A 172 12.33 -12.70 -13.56
N TYR A 173 10.99 -12.54 -13.65
CA TYR A 173 10.25 -11.37 -13.17
C TYR A 173 10.72 -10.01 -13.70
N GLY A 174 11.25 -9.92 -14.91
CA GLY A 174 11.30 -8.72 -15.76
C GLY A 174 12.01 -7.44 -15.27
N TRP A 175 12.27 -7.26 -13.97
CA TRP A 175 12.86 -6.10 -13.34
C TRP A 175 13.85 -6.56 -12.26
N PRO A 176 15.08 -6.02 -12.23
CA PRO A 176 16.05 -6.28 -11.16
C PRO A 176 15.45 -6.11 -9.74
N CYS A 177 15.90 -6.91 -8.76
CA CYS A 177 15.37 -6.90 -7.38
C CYS A 177 15.30 -5.49 -6.74
N ARG A 178 16.20 -4.58 -7.11
CA ARG A 178 16.21 -3.17 -6.69
C ARG A 178 14.93 -2.39 -7.02
N PHE A 179 14.10 -2.89 -7.92
CA PHE A 179 12.87 -2.22 -8.30
C PHE A 179 11.66 -2.70 -7.52
N ARG A 180 11.76 -3.79 -6.74
CA ARG A 180 10.66 -4.24 -5.87
C ARG A 180 10.20 -3.16 -4.88
N TYR A 181 11.13 -2.29 -4.49
CA TYR A 181 10.86 -1.13 -3.66
C TYR A 181 9.92 -0.10 -4.32
N LEU A 182 9.77 -0.08 -5.67
CA LEU A 182 8.83 0.81 -6.37
C LEU A 182 7.36 0.57 -6.00
N ALA A 183 7.05 -0.62 -5.48
CA ALA A 183 5.72 -1.00 -5.02
C ALA A 183 5.61 -0.97 -3.48
N ALA A 184 6.58 -0.36 -2.79
CA ALA A 184 6.62 -0.30 -1.34
C ALA A 184 6.88 1.12 -0.84
N ILE A 185 6.49 1.37 0.41
CA ILE A 185 6.72 2.62 1.12
C ILE A 185 7.13 2.33 2.56
N ALA A 186 8.00 3.17 3.13
CA ALA A 186 8.29 3.11 4.55
C ALA A 186 7.03 3.48 5.34
N LEU A 187 6.67 2.69 6.35
CA LEU A 187 5.53 2.99 7.23
C LEU A 187 6.00 2.92 8.68
N PRO A 188 5.72 3.91 9.53
CA PRO A 188 6.04 3.81 10.94
C PRO A 188 5.25 2.66 11.57
N PHE A 189 5.77 2.17 12.69
CA PHE A 189 5.04 1.27 13.59
C PHE A 189 4.59 2.06 14.80
N LEU A 190 3.37 1.80 15.26
CA LEU A 190 2.83 2.42 16.46
C LEU A 190 2.64 1.35 17.52
N GLU A 191 3.34 1.49 18.63
CA GLU A 191 3.11 0.64 19.79
C GLU A 191 1.73 0.89 20.40
N CYS A 192 1.18 -0.10 21.10
CA CYS A 192 -0.07 0.04 21.86
C CYS A 192 -0.04 1.16 22.91
N SER A 193 1.15 1.64 23.28
CA SER A 193 1.37 2.80 24.18
C SER A 193 1.09 4.16 23.51
N GLY A 194 0.84 4.19 22.19
CA GLY A 194 0.72 5.43 21.40
C GLY A 194 2.07 6.01 20.96
N SER A 195 3.18 5.34 21.28
CA SER A 195 4.52 5.77 20.89
C SER A 195 4.83 5.36 19.45
N GLN A 196 5.26 6.32 18.62
CA GLN A 196 5.66 6.09 17.24
C GLN A 196 7.12 5.60 17.18
N VAL A 197 7.34 4.40 16.64
CA VAL A 197 8.67 3.91 16.28
C VAL A 197 8.89 4.20 14.80
N ARG A 198 9.83 5.10 14.50
CA ARG A 198 10.16 5.48 13.13
C ARG A 198 10.96 4.38 12.45
N SER A 199 10.54 3.97 11.25
CA SER A 199 11.35 3.14 10.37
C SER A 199 12.60 3.91 9.93
N HIS A 200 13.79 3.38 10.22
CA HIS A 200 15.08 4.02 9.87
C HIS A 200 15.46 3.92 8.38
N HIS A 201 14.65 3.28 7.52
CA HIS A 201 14.95 3.12 6.09
C HIS A 201 14.33 4.20 5.20
N THR A 202 14.99 4.48 4.07
CA THR A 202 14.88 5.72 3.28
C THR A 202 14.14 5.58 1.95
N VAL A 203 13.06 4.79 1.87
CA VAL A 203 12.23 4.74 0.66
C VAL A 203 11.13 5.80 0.77
N PHE A 204 11.22 6.84 -0.07
CA PHE A 204 10.30 7.99 -0.03
C PHE A 204 9.70 8.27 -1.41
N CYS A 205 8.37 8.38 -1.44
CA CYS A 205 7.68 9.00 -2.56
C CYS A 205 7.58 10.52 -2.31
N ASN A 206 8.04 11.34 -3.27
CA ASN A 206 8.01 12.81 -3.13
C ASN A 206 6.59 13.40 -3.06
N ARG A 207 5.55 12.64 -3.44
CA ARG A 207 4.15 13.10 -3.28
C ARG A 207 3.60 12.91 -1.88
N CYS A 208 4.31 12.21 -1.02
CA CYS A 208 3.92 11.98 0.37
C CYS A 208 4.51 13.06 1.30
N SER A 209 5.63 13.69 0.92
CA SER A 209 6.33 14.73 1.69
C SER A 209 5.79 16.16 1.45
N GLY A 210 4.48 16.33 1.29
CA GLY A 210 3.83 17.61 0.97
C GLY A 210 3.05 18.19 2.15
#